data_AF-A0A918QD92-F1
#
_entry.id   AF-A0A918QD92-F1
#
_cell.length_a   1.000
_cell.length_b   1.000
_cell.length_c   1.000
_cell.angle_alpha   90.00
_cell.angle_beta   90.00
_cell.angle_gamma   90.00
#
_symmetry.space_group_name_H-M   'P 1'
#
loop_
_entity.id
_entity.type
_entity.pdbx_description
1 polymer ?
#
loop_
_entity_poly.entity_id
_entity_poly.type
_entity_poly.pdbx_seq_one_letter_code
_entity_poly.pdbx_strand_id
1 'polypeptide(L)'
;MGDDGIRHFGRTAANASSDTPESVRRLARIAVPLEVGPYFATADADSVRLEEFAHAVGRTVVQDDCRDWARLGSDRGFEICADHQGVVRAVLLDWNEALRFVNATPEAFAQSLTALDHALGVILGTDRPQEASAAYAELEQRLRAIDPQAFDGRENWWPLVLDDIRDTASAEWFTAFEIVNDRGEKQIVTQAGGIGIHPEERLWARLRAAGLEPEQVLRIHTELEACFMPGHYCSMWLGQVFPEAQLTHNFPYGETAESRAEGIRQLREAAEQPPQ
;
A
#
# COMPACT_ATOMS: atom_id res chain seq x y z
N MET A 1 15.53 13.28 -22.58
CA MET A 1 15.14 12.89 -21.21
C MET A 1 14.38 11.59 -21.38
N GLY A 2 14.99 10.49 -20.93
CA GLY A 2 14.52 9.14 -21.21
C GLY A 2 13.18 8.86 -20.54
N ASP A 3 12.53 7.81 -21.01
CA ASP A 3 11.34 7.13 -20.46
C ASP A 3 11.58 6.54 -19.05
N ASP A 4 12.56 7.07 -18.31
CA ASP A 4 12.99 6.60 -17.00
C ASP A 4 11.88 6.92 -15.99
N GLY A 5 11.14 5.89 -15.56
CA GLY A 5 10.09 6.03 -14.56
C GLY A 5 8.69 5.62 -15.02
N ILE A 6 8.49 5.26 -16.29
CA ILE A 6 7.18 4.82 -16.81
C ILE A 6 7.29 3.40 -17.37
N ARG A 7 6.38 2.52 -16.96
CA ARG A 7 6.19 1.20 -17.54
C ARG A 7 5.18 1.26 -18.68
N HIS A 8 5.56 0.79 -19.87
CA HIS A 8 4.68 0.68 -21.04
C HIS A 8 4.32 -0.78 -21.35
N PHE A 9 3.06 -1.16 -21.17
CA PHE A 9 2.59 -2.54 -21.37
C PHE A 9 2.51 -2.96 -22.85
N GLY A 10 2.50 -1.99 -23.78
CA GLY A 10 2.46 -2.24 -25.23
C GLY A 10 3.68 -2.98 -25.79
N ARG A 11 4.84 -2.88 -25.13
CA ARG A 11 6.06 -3.61 -25.54
C ARG A 11 5.91 -5.12 -25.35
N THR A 12 5.13 -5.55 -24.36
CA THR A 12 4.80 -6.95 -24.11
C THR A 12 3.74 -7.47 -25.09
N ALA A 13 2.76 -6.64 -25.45
CA ALA A 13 1.70 -6.99 -26.39
C ALA A 13 2.19 -7.12 -27.85
N ALA A 14 3.29 -6.47 -28.25
CA ALA A 14 3.86 -6.61 -29.59
C ALA A 14 4.41 -8.02 -29.90
N ASN A 15 4.71 -8.80 -28.85
CA ASN A 15 5.14 -10.21 -28.93
C ASN A 15 3.99 -11.20 -28.66
N ALA A 16 2.74 -10.72 -28.58
CA ALA A 16 1.57 -11.51 -28.27
C ALA A 16 1.28 -12.58 -29.33
N SER A 17 1.26 -13.85 -28.92
CA SER A 17 0.74 -14.95 -29.74
C SER A 17 -0.80 -14.87 -29.82
N SER A 18 -1.40 -15.66 -30.71
CA SER A 18 -2.88 -15.79 -30.80
C SER A 18 -3.55 -16.27 -29.51
N ASP A 19 -2.79 -16.75 -28.53
CA ASP A 19 -3.25 -17.30 -27.25
C ASP A 19 -3.21 -16.28 -26.10
N THR A 20 -2.88 -15.02 -26.38
CA THR A 20 -2.79 -13.98 -25.35
C THR A 20 -4.17 -13.71 -24.72
N PRO A 21 -4.33 -13.67 -23.39
CA PRO A 21 -5.62 -13.36 -22.76
C PRO A 21 -6.15 -11.95 -23.13
N GLU A 22 -7.47 -11.78 -23.13
CA GLU A 22 -8.13 -10.49 -23.45
C GLU A 22 -7.73 -9.38 -22.47
N SER A 23 -7.64 -9.71 -21.19
CA SER A 23 -7.13 -8.84 -20.12
C SER A 23 -5.76 -8.23 -20.49
N VAL A 24 -4.82 -9.05 -20.99
CA VAL A 24 -3.46 -8.63 -21.36
C VAL A 24 -3.49 -7.74 -22.60
N ARG A 25 -4.31 -8.10 -23.61
CA ARG A 25 -4.47 -7.28 -24.82
C ARG A 25 -4.99 -5.87 -24.51
N ARG A 26 -5.89 -5.72 -23.53
CA ARG A 26 -6.43 -4.42 -23.11
C ARG A 26 -5.35 -3.48 -22.58
N LEU A 27 -4.29 -4.01 -21.97
CA LEU A 27 -3.20 -3.19 -21.47
C LEU A 27 -2.25 -2.67 -22.55
N ALA A 28 -2.37 -3.07 -23.82
CA ALA A 28 -1.40 -2.73 -24.87
C ALA A 28 -1.14 -1.22 -25.07
N ARG A 29 -2.05 -0.34 -24.65
CA ARG A 29 -1.91 1.13 -24.73
C ARG A 29 -1.81 1.81 -23.36
N ILE A 30 -1.69 1.02 -22.30
CA ILE A 30 -1.58 1.51 -20.95
C ILE A 30 -0.11 1.77 -20.62
N ALA A 31 0.12 2.86 -19.91
CA ALA A 31 1.38 3.19 -19.30
C ALA A 31 1.12 3.71 -17.88
N VAL A 32 1.96 3.32 -16.93
CA VAL A 32 1.85 3.70 -15.51
C VAL A 32 3.22 4.08 -14.96
N PRO A 33 3.31 4.95 -13.92
CA PRO A 33 4.57 5.17 -13.22
C PRO A 33 5.13 3.87 -12.63
N LEU A 34 6.46 3.73 -12.57
CA LEU A 34 7.11 2.58 -11.95
C LEU A 34 6.85 2.51 -10.44
N GLU A 35 6.69 3.66 -9.80
CA GLU A 35 6.37 3.78 -8.38
C GLU A 35 5.52 5.04 -8.15
N VAL A 36 4.56 4.97 -7.24
CA VAL A 36 3.78 6.12 -6.74
C VAL A 36 3.67 6.03 -5.22
N GLY A 37 4.57 6.73 -4.53
CA GLY A 37 4.65 6.71 -3.07
C GLY A 37 4.70 5.28 -2.52
N PRO A 38 4.06 5.00 -1.37
CA PRO A 38 3.97 3.64 -0.88
C PRO A 38 2.91 2.79 -1.60
N TYR A 39 1.99 3.43 -2.31
CA TYR A 39 0.73 2.82 -2.72
C TYR A 39 0.84 1.99 -4.00
N PHE A 40 1.81 2.24 -4.87
CA PHE A 40 1.94 1.48 -6.11
C PHE A 40 3.39 1.30 -6.53
N ALA A 41 3.74 0.10 -6.98
CA ALA A 41 5.00 -0.20 -7.64
C ALA A 41 4.84 -1.25 -8.74
N THR A 42 5.68 -1.18 -9.77
CA THR A 42 5.71 -2.13 -10.88
C THR A 42 7.10 -2.15 -11.53
N ALA A 43 7.49 -3.27 -12.14
CA ALA A 43 8.76 -3.38 -12.86
C ALA A 43 8.57 -3.89 -14.28
N ASP A 44 9.39 -3.41 -15.23
CA ASP A 44 9.38 -3.86 -16.63
C ASP A 44 9.64 -5.36 -16.79
N ALA A 45 10.39 -5.94 -15.86
CA ALA A 45 10.72 -7.36 -15.84
C ALA A 45 9.55 -8.26 -15.39
N ASP A 46 8.52 -7.69 -14.74
CA ASP A 46 7.42 -8.48 -14.20
C ASP A 46 6.52 -9.00 -15.34
N SER A 47 6.12 -10.27 -15.27
CA SER A 47 5.12 -10.80 -16.19
C SER A 47 3.79 -10.05 -16.08
N VAL A 48 3.17 -9.78 -17.23
CA VAL A 48 1.86 -9.11 -17.28
C VAL A 48 0.73 -10.07 -16.94
N ARG A 49 0.86 -11.37 -17.21
CA ARG A 49 -0.14 -12.35 -16.77
C ARG A 49 0.09 -12.70 -15.30
N LEU A 50 -0.97 -12.65 -14.49
CA LEU A 50 -0.87 -12.83 -13.04
C LEU A 50 -0.29 -14.21 -12.67
N GLU A 51 -0.75 -15.28 -13.31
CA GLU A 51 -0.25 -16.63 -13.04
C GLU A 51 1.25 -16.79 -13.35
N GLU A 52 1.72 -16.21 -14.45
CA GLU A 52 3.14 -16.23 -14.83
C GLU A 52 4.00 -15.43 -13.84
N PHE A 53 3.49 -14.28 -13.38
CA PHE A 53 4.16 -13.50 -12.34
C PHE A 53 4.24 -14.29 -11.03
N ALA A 54 3.11 -14.81 -10.55
CA ALA A 54 3.04 -15.58 -9.31
C ALA A 54 4.02 -16.76 -9.34
N HIS A 55 4.06 -17.51 -10.45
CA HIS A 55 5.02 -18.60 -10.62
C HIS A 55 6.47 -18.12 -10.54
N ALA A 56 6.81 -16.99 -11.21
CA ALA A 56 8.16 -16.44 -11.20
C ALA A 56 8.64 -16.01 -9.82
N VAL A 57 7.74 -15.54 -8.96
CA VAL A 57 8.05 -15.15 -7.56
C VAL A 57 7.81 -16.26 -6.54
N GLY A 58 7.51 -17.49 -6.99
CA GLY A 58 7.30 -18.65 -6.11
C GLY A 58 6.00 -18.60 -5.29
N ARG A 59 4.99 -17.90 -5.79
CA ARG A 59 3.67 -17.69 -5.17
C ARG A 59 2.57 -18.39 -5.96
N THR A 60 1.38 -18.49 -5.37
CA THR A 60 0.22 -19.16 -5.98
C THR A 60 -0.95 -18.20 -6.14
N VAL A 61 -1.59 -18.21 -7.33
CA VAL A 61 -2.91 -17.60 -7.51
C VAL A 61 -3.96 -18.56 -6.96
N VAL A 62 -4.60 -18.20 -5.86
CA VAL A 62 -5.59 -19.06 -5.19
C VAL A 62 -6.95 -19.01 -5.90
N GLN A 63 -7.35 -17.84 -6.40
CA GLN A 63 -8.62 -17.66 -7.10
C GLN A 63 -8.43 -17.98 -8.59
N ASP A 64 -8.99 -19.10 -9.05
CA ASP A 64 -8.80 -19.59 -10.43
C ASP A 64 -9.21 -18.57 -11.49
N ASP A 65 -10.29 -17.82 -11.25
CA ASP A 65 -10.78 -16.78 -12.15
C ASP A 65 -9.74 -15.67 -12.41
N CYS A 66 -8.78 -15.48 -11.51
CA CYS A 66 -7.75 -14.43 -11.58
C CYS A 66 -6.49 -14.85 -12.35
N ARG A 67 -6.28 -16.16 -12.64
CA ARG A 67 -5.02 -16.66 -13.25
C ARG A 67 -4.67 -15.95 -14.55
N ASP A 68 -5.69 -15.70 -15.37
CA ASP A 68 -5.56 -15.04 -16.67
C ASP A 68 -5.71 -13.52 -16.62
N TRP A 69 -5.76 -12.91 -15.44
CA TRP A 69 -5.85 -11.46 -15.32
C TRP A 69 -4.52 -10.79 -15.63
N ALA A 70 -4.60 -9.54 -16.09
CA ALA A 70 -3.43 -8.76 -16.45
C ALA A 70 -2.99 -7.91 -15.27
N ARG A 71 -1.82 -8.23 -14.72
CA ARG A 71 -1.16 -7.51 -13.64
C ARG A 71 -0.58 -6.18 -14.14
N LEU A 72 -0.95 -5.10 -13.46
CA LEU A 72 -0.40 -3.76 -13.65
C LEU A 72 0.75 -3.47 -12.69
N GLY A 73 0.71 -4.01 -11.48
CA GLY A 73 1.72 -3.78 -10.45
C GLY A 73 1.28 -4.34 -9.11
N SER A 74 1.77 -3.77 -8.02
CA SER A 74 1.43 -4.15 -6.65
C SER A 74 1.26 -2.92 -5.78
N ASP A 75 0.41 -3.01 -4.77
CA ASP A 75 0.34 -2.06 -3.66
C ASP A 75 1.16 -2.52 -2.44
N ARG A 76 2.18 -3.38 -2.67
CA ARG A 76 3.09 -3.99 -1.68
C ARG A 76 2.49 -5.07 -0.79
N GLY A 77 1.21 -5.40 -0.96
CA GLY A 77 0.62 -6.61 -0.39
C GLY A 77 -0.22 -7.36 -1.41
N PHE A 78 -1.03 -6.65 -2.18
CA PHE A 78 -1.90 -7.17 -3.21
C PHE A 78 -1.31 -6.86 -4.59
N GLU A 79 -1.59 -7.73 -5.55
CA GLU A 79 -1.34 -7.51 -6.96
C GLU A 79 -2.50 -6.71 -7.55
N ILE A 80 -2.20 -5.63 -8.26
CA ILE A 80 -3.20 -4.81 -8.94
C ILE A 80 -3.40 -5.35 -10.35
N CYS A 81 -4.59 -5.87 -10.63
CA CYS A 81 -4.88 -6.67 -11.82
C CYS A 81 -6.15 -6.18 -12.53
N ALA A 82 -6.14 -6.18 -13.87
CA ALA A 82 -7.31 -5.98 -14.70
C ALA A 82 -7.91 -7.33 -15.13
N ASP A 83 -9.22 -7.48 -14.95
CA ASP A 83 -9.95 -8.66 -15.43
C ASP A 83 -10.16 -8.64 -16.95
N HIS A 84 -10.91 -9.62 -17.47
CA HIS A 84 -11.22 -9.74 -18.90
C HIS A 84 -12.11 -8.60 -19.45
N GLN A 85 -12.85 -7.90 -18.59
CA GLN A 85 -13.64 -6.72 -18.94
C GLN A 85 -12.81 -5.43 -18.84
N GLY A 86 -11.66 -5.47 -18.18
CA GLY A 86 -10.78 -4.33 -17.90
C GLY A 86 -11.00 -3.72 -16.51
N VAL A 87 -11.86 -4.28 -15.66
CA VAL A 87 -12.06 -3.77 -14.30
C VAL A 87 -10.84 -4.10 -13.46
N VAL A 88 -10.29 -3.09 -12.80
CA VAL A 88 -9.06 -3.19 -12.00
C VAL A 88 -9.42 -3.55 -10.56
N ARG A 89 -8.80 -4.59 -10.04
CA ARG A 89 -8.96 -5.10 -8.67
C ARG A 89 -7.61 -5.43 -8.04
N ALA A 90 -7.54 -5.31 -6.71
CA ALA A 90 -6.43 -5.81 -5.93
C ALA A 90 -6.68 -7.30 -5.58
N VAL A 91 -5.68 -8.15 -5.82
CA VAL A 91 -5.72 -9.61 -5.65
C VAL A 91 -4.59 -10.04 -4.72
N LEU A 92 -4.89 -10.77 -3.64
CA LEU A 92 -3.85 -11.35 -2.79
C LEU A 92 -3.42 -12.71 -3.34
N LEU A 93 -2.09 -12.94 -3.39
CA LEU A 93 -1.52 -14.26 -3.70
C LEU A 93 -1.47 -15.13 -2.43
N ASP A 94 -1.39 -16.46 -2.58
CA ASP A 94 -1.30 -17.48 -1.53
C ASP A 94 -2.50 -17.59 -0.55
N TRP A 95 -3.31 -16.55 -0.41
CA TRP A 95 -4.48 -16.52 0.48
C TRP A 95 -5.75 -16.13 -0.28
N ASN A 96 -6.89 -16.66 0.18
CA ASN A 96 -8.19 -16.37 -0.40
C ASN A 96 -8.84 -15.17 0.29
N GLU A 97 -8.38 -13.96 -0.05
CA GLU A 97 -8.96 -12.71 0.43
C GLU A 97 -9.94 -12.09 -0.57
N ALA A 98 -10.86 -11.27 -0.07
CA ALA A 98 -11.83 -10.58 -0.90
C ALA A 98 -11.12 -9.66 -1.91
N LEU A 99 -11.55 -9.72 -3.17
CA LEU A 99 -11.05 -8.83 -4.20
C LEU A 99 -11.48 -7.38 -3.90
N ARG A 100 -10.51 -6.46 -3.90
CA ARG A 100 -10.79 -5.04 -3.66
C ARG A 100 -10.98 -4.31 -4.98
N PHE A 101 -12.07 -3.57 -5.12
CA PHE A 101 -12.27 -2.72 -6.30
C PHE A 101 -11.27 -1.55 -6.29
N VAL A 102 -10.62 -1.31 -7.43
CA VAL A 102 -9.65 -0.23 -7.62
C VAL A 102 -10.21 0.80 -8.60
N ASN A 103 -10.45 0.40 -9.85
CA ASN A 103 -11.03 1.27 -10.88
C ASN A 103 -11.87 0.48 -11.88
N ALA A 104 -12.79 1.16 -12.54
CA ALA A 104 -13.62 0.61 -13.61
C ALA A 104 -12.81 0.26 -14.87
N THR A 105 -11.68 0.93 -15.12
CA THR A 105 -10.82 0.70 -16.30
C THR A 105 -9.33 0.89 -15.99
N PRO A 106 -8.42 0.30 -16.79
CA PRO A 106 -6.97 0.51 -16.63
C PRO A 106 -6.56 1.95 -16.97
N GLU A 107 -7.25 2.61 -17.89
CA GLU A 107 -7.02 4.03 -18.23
C GLU A 107 -7.36 4.95 -17.04
N ALA A 108 -8.47 4.69 -16.35
CA ALA A 108 -8.85 5.43 -15.14
C ALA A 108 -7.84 5.20 -14.01
N PHE A 109 -7.34 3.98 -13.86
CA PHE A 109 -6.28 3.68 -12.89
C PHE A 109 -4.98 4.42 -13.21
N ALA A 110 -4.51 4.39 -14.46
CA ALA A 110 -3.29 5.12 -14.87
C ALA A 110 -3.41 6.65 -14.66
N GLN A 111 -4.56 7.22 -14.97
CA GLN A 111 -4.84 8.65 -14.72
C GLN A 111 -4.88 8.98 -13.23
N SER A 112 -5.46 8.09 -12.42
CA SER A 112 -5.53 8.23 -10.97
C SER A 112 -4.15 8.13 -10.33
N LEU A 113 -3.29 7.20 -10.76
CA LEU A 113 -1.90 7.11 -10.32
C LEU A 113 -1.11 8.38 -10.64
N THR A 114 -1.28 8.94 -11.84
CA THR A 114 -0.63 10.21 -12.23
C THR A 114 -1.10 11.36 -11.34
N ALA A 115 -2.39 11.40 -10.99
CA ALA A 115 -2.93 12.42 -10.07
C ALA A 115 -2.34 12.26 -8.66
N LEU A 116 -2.26 11.02 -8.17
CA LEU A 116 -1.67 10.70 -6.87
C LEU A 116 -0.19 11.07 -6.79
N ASP A 117 0.61 10.71 -7.81
CA ASP A 117 2.05 11.01 -7.87
C ASP A 117 2.31 12.51 -7.77
N HIS A 118 1.59 13.30 -8.57
CA HIS A 118 1.68 14.76 -8.51
C HIS A 118 1.29 15.31 -7.14
N ALA A 119 0.18 14.82 -6.56
CA ALA A 119 -0.29 15.28 -5.25
C ALA A 119 0.69 14.94 -4.13
N LEU A 120 1.25 13.72 -4.11
CA LEU A 120 2.26 13.32 -3.13
C LEU A 120 3.53 14.17 -3.24
N GLY A 121 3.97 14.50 -4.46
CA GLY A 121 5.10 15.41 -4.67
C GLY A 121 4.88 16.79 -4.03
N VAL A 122 3.65 17.32 -4.09
CA VAL A 122 3.30 18.59 -3.44
C VAL A 122 3.17 18.44 -1.92
N ILE A 123 2.43 17.43 -1.45
CA ILE A 123 2.15 17.19 -0.02
C ILE A 123 3.45 16.97 0.76
N LEU A 124 4.36 16.14 0.24
CA LEU A 124 5.61 15.80 0.90
C LEU A 124 6.70 16.87 0.71
N GLY A 125 6.55 17.73 -0.32
CA GLY A 125 7.53 18.75 -0.68
C GLY A 125 7.29 20.14 -0.08
N THR A 126 6.16 20.35 0.61
CA THR A 126 5.81 21.65 1.19
C THR A 126 5.90 21.67 2.71
N ASP A 127 6.46 22.75 3.26
CA ASP A 127 6.43 23.04 4.70
C ASP A 127 5.13 23.78 5.10
N ARG A 128 4.21 24.04 4.17
CA ARG A 128 2.99 24.83 4.39
C ARG A 128 1.76 23.93 4.51
N PRO A 129 1.16 23.80 5.71
CA PRO A 129 0.00 22.93 5.92
C PRO A 129 -1.19 23.23 5.00
N GLN A 130 -1.42 24.50 4.64
CA GLN A 130 -2.51 24.87 3.74
C GLN A 130 -2.30 24.37 2.31
N GLU A 131 -1.05 24.28 1.84
CA GLU A 131 -0.74 23.74 0.52
C GLU A 131 -0.93 22.25 0.46
N ALA A 132 -0.42 21.52 1.46
CA ALA A 132 -0.65 20.09 1.57
C ALA A 132 -2.15 19.77 1.63
N SER A 133 -2.91 20.53 2.44
CA SER A 133 -4.36 20.38 2.54
C SER A 133 -5.09 20.65 1.21
N ALA A 134 -4.67 21.68 0.47
CA ALA A 134 -5.24 22.01 -0.84
C ALA A 134 -4.93 20.93 -1.88
N ALA A 135 -3.70 20.43 -1.91
CA ALA A 135 -3.29 19.35 -2.81
C ALA A 135 -4.04 18.05 -2.52
N TYR A 136 -4.25 17.70 -1.25
CA TYR A 136 -5.08 16.57 -0.85
C TYR A 136 -6.54 16.73 -1.32
N ALA A 137 -7.15 17.90 -1.12
CA ALA A 137 -8.53 18.16 -1.53
C ALA A 137 -8.69 18.10 -3.06
N GLU A 138 -7.73 18.64 -3.81
CA GLU A 138 -7.71 18.57 -5.27
C GLU A 138 -7.54 17.12 -5.76
N LEU A 139 -6.68 16.33 -5.11
CA LEU A 139 -6.50 14.91 -5.39
C LEU A 139 -7.83 14.17 -5.23
N GLU A 140 -8.51 14.30 -4.08
CA GLU A 140 -9.79 13.64 -3.84
C GLU A 140 -10.82 14.02 -4.91
N GLN A 141 -10.95 15.32 -5.22
CA GLN A 141 -11.87 15.79 -6.26
C GLN A 141 -11.55 15.18 -7.62
N ARG A 142 -10.27 15.11 -7.99
CA ARG A 142 -9.81 14.59 -9.27
C ARG A 142 -10.03 13.09 -9.39
N LEU A 143 -9.73 12.31 -8.36
CA LEU A 143 -9.97 10.87 -8.33
C LEU A 143 -11.46 10.54 -8.51
N ARG A 144 -12.35 11.25 -7.79
CA ARG A 144 -13.79 11.10 -7.93
C ARG A 144 -14.30 11.47 -9.33
N ALA A 145 -13.66 12.46 -9.98
CA ALA A 145 -14.01 12.85 -11.35
C ALA A 145 -13.52 11.84 -12.40
N ILE A 146 -12.37 11.20 -12.19
CA ILE A 146 -11.82 10.16 -13.06
C ILE A 146 -12.70 8.91 -13.02
N ASP A 147 -13.07 8.47 -11.81
CA ASP A 147 -13.86 7.26 -11.62
C ASP A 147 -14.73 7.35 -10.36
N PRO A 148 -16.00 7.78 -10.50
CA PRO A 148 -16.93 7.83 -9.38
C PRO A 148 -17.17 6.48 -8.71
N GLN A 149 -17.17 5.38 -9.50
CA GLN A 149 -17.46 4.03 -9.00
C GLN A 149 -16.42 3.54 -8.00
N ALA A 150 -15.18 4.02 -8.12
CA ALA A 150 -14.12 3.74 -7.14
C ALA A 150 -14.47 4.19 -5.72
N PHE A 151 -15.43 5.11 -5.57
CA PHE A 151 -15.87 5.66 -4.29
C PHE A 151 -17.23 5.16 -3.81
N ASP A 152 -17.85 4.20 -4.52
CA ASP A 152 -19.14 3.62 -4.11
C ASP A 152 -19.02 2.82 -2.80
N GLY A 153 -17.83 2.28 -2.49
CA GLY A 153 -17.53 1.55 -1.25
C GLY A 153 -16.42 2.22 -0.45
N ARG A 154 -16.56 2.28 0.88
CA ARG A 154 -15.53 2.85 1.79
C ARG A 154 -14.27 2.00 1.92
N GLU A 155 -14.37 0.70 1.61
CA GLU A 155 -13.25 -0.24 1.63
C GLU A 155 -12.66 -0.49 0.22
N ASN A 156 -13.09 0.28 -0.78
CA ASN A 156 -12.42 0.31 -2.08
C ASN A 156 -11.04 0.96 -1.95
N TRP A 157 -10.17 0.67 -2.91
CA TRP A 157 -8.76 0.99 -2.83
C TRP A 157 -8.47 2.49 -2.67
N TRP A 158 -9.09 3.37 -3.47
CA TRP A 158 -8.83 4.81 -3.41
C TRP A 158 -9.29 5.49 -2.11
N PRO A 159 -10.50 5.21 -1.58
CA PRO A 159 -10.87 5.62 -0.23
C PRO A 159 -9.84 5.24 0.85
N LEU A 160 -9.27 4.04 0.79
CA LEU A 160 -8.24 3.59 1.75
C LEU A 160 -6.93 4.37 1.61
N VAL A 161 -6.46 4.59 0.37
CA VAL A 161 -5.26 5.40 0.11
C VAL A 161 -5.43 6.83 0.61
N LEU A 162 -6.59 7.45 0.37
CA LEU A 162 -6.88 8.80 0.86
C LEU A 162 -6.98 8.85 2.39
N ASP A 163 -7.64 7.87 3.00
CA ASP A 163 -7.71 7.76 4.46
C ASP A 163 -6.29 7.67 5.06
N ASP A 164 -5.42 6.86 4.49
CA ASP A 164 -4.04 6.70 4.95
C ASP A 164 -3.22 8.01 4.87
N ILE A 165 -3.26 8.70 3.72
CA ILE A 165 -2.57 10.00 3.55
C ILE A 165 -3.09 11.01 4.58
N ARG A 166 -4.40 11.08 4.76
CA ARG A 166 -5.03 11.99 5.72
C ARG A 166 -4.62 11.66 7.15
N ASP A 167 -4.71 10.39 7.52
CA ASP A 167 -4.52 9.95 8.90
C ASP A 167 -3.05 10.15 9.31
N THR A 168 -2.10 9.73 8.47
CA THR A 168 -0.65 9.94 8.68
C THR A 168 -0.23 11.41 8.67
N ALA A 169 -0.98 12.30 8.01
CA ALA A 169 -0.73 13.74 8.03
C ALA A 169 -1.35 14.47 9.23
N SER A 170 -2.28 13.84 9.95
CA SER A 170 -3.13 14.52 10.93
C SER A 170 -2.93 14.06 12.36
N ALA A 171 -2.18 12.99 12.58
CA ALA A 171 -1.75 12.53 13.89
C ALA A 171 -0.32 11.98 13.81
N GLU A 172 0.48 12.25 14.84
CA GLU A 172 1.74 11.56 15.05
C GLU A 172 1.48 10.42 16.04
N TRP A 173 1.87 9.20 15.68
CA TRP A 173 1.85 8.06 16.57
C TRP A 173 3.12 7.23 16.46
N PHE A 174 3.34 6.41 17.48
CA PHE A 174 4.58 5.70 17.73
C PHE A 174 4.41 4.19 17.69
N THR A 175 5.52 3.53 17.40
CA THR A 175 5.73 2.11 17.67
C THR A 175 6.96 1.95 18.57
N ALA A 176 7.00 0.85 19.32
CA ALA A 176 8.11 0.46 20.17
C ALA A 176 8.50 -1.00 19.90
N PHE A 177 9.78 -1.26 19.62
CA PHE A 177 10.32 -2.61 19.51
C PHE A 177 11.19 -2.88 20.74
N GLU A 178 10.92 -3.97 21.47
CA GLU A 178 11.87 -4.54 22.43
C GLU A 178 12.82 -5.47 21.68
N ILE A 179 14.11 -5.16 21.70
CA ILE A 179 15.15 -5.86 20.96
C ILE A 179 16.24 -6.38 21.89
N VAL A 180 16.99 -7.38 21.44
CA VAL A 180 18.22 -7.85 22.07
C VAL A 180 19.41 -7.45 21.21
N ASN A 181 20.29 -6.60 21.74
CA ASN A 181 21.50 -6.18 21.03
C ASN A 181 22.56 -7.30 20.98
N ASP A 182 23.68 -7.06 20.29
CA ASP A 182 24.77 -8.04 20.14
C ASP A 182 25.45 -8.45 21.45
N ARG A 183 25.20 -7.71 22.54
CA ARG A 183 25.71 -8.02 23.88
C ARG A 183 24.72 -8.85 24.70
N GLY A 184 23.57 -9.22 24.13
CA GLY A 184 22.51 -9.92 24.84
C GLY A 184 21.66 -9.01 25.75
N GLU A 185 21.80 -7.69 25.64
CA GLU A 185 21.07 -6.74 26.48
C GLU A 185 19.76 -6.34 25.81
N LYS A 186 18.70 -6.26 26.63
CA LYS A 186 17.38 -5.81 26.18
C LYS A 186 17.32 -4.29 26.08
N GLN A 187 16.76 -3.79 24.99
CA GLN A 187 16.54 -2.37 24.75
C GLN A 187 15.17 -2.14 24.14
N ILE A 188 14.53 -1.02 24.49
CA ILE A 188 13.30 -0.57 23.84
C ILE A 188 13.66 0.60 22.94
N VAL A 189 13.27 0.49 21.68
CA VAL A 189 13.49 1.53 20.68
C VAL A 189 12.15 1.99 20.14
N THR A 190 11.92 3.30 20.14
CA THR A 190 10.68 3.91 19.66
C THR A 190 10.90 4.71 18.38
N GLN A 191 9.82 4.91 17.61
CA GLN A 191 9.83 5.71 16.39
C GLN A 191 8.43 6.24 16.10
N ALA A 192 8.35 7.52 15.73
CA ALA A 192 7.15 8.12 15.12
C ALA A 192 7.11 7.86 13.61
N GLY A 193 5.90 7.79 13.06
CA GLY A 193 5.65 7.71 11.62
C GLY A 193 5.99 9.01 10.87
N GLY A 194 5.44 9.13 9.67
CA GLY A 194 5.45 10.33 8.85
C GLY A 194 4.32 10.25 7.81
N ILE A 195 4.13 11.31 7.03
CA ILE A 195 3.09 11.31 5.99
C ILE A 195 3.36 10.17 5.00
N GLY A 196 2.42 9.23 4.89
CA GLY A 196 2.54 8.04 4.04
C GLY A 196 3.67 7.08 4.46
N ILE A 197 4.12 7.09 5.72
CA ILE A 197 5.11 6.15 6.26
C ILE A 197 4.71 5.76 7.69
N HIS A 198 4.41 4.48 7.92
CA HIS A 198 3.97 4.02 9.23
C HIS A 198 5.18 3.87 10.19
N PRO A 199 5.01 4.08 11.51
CA PRO A 199 6.11 4.03 12.47
C PRO A 199 6.82 2.67 12.48
N GLU A 200 6.10 1.56 12.25
CA GLU A 200 6.62 0.20 12.16
C GLU A 200 7.62 0.05 11.02
N GLU A 201 7.26 0.54 9.84
CA GLU A 201 8.12 0.52 8.65
C GLU A 201 9.36 1.37 8.88
N ARG A 202 9.18 2.59 9.40
CA ARG A 202 10.27 3.52 9.65
C ARG A 202 11.24 3.01 10.72
N LEU A 203 10.72 2.41 11.80
CA LEU A 203 11.55 1.83 12.85
C LEU A 203 12.33 0.65 12.32
N TRP A 204 11.65 -0.28 11.64
CA TRP A 204 12.29 -1.48 11.15
C TRP A 204 13.34 -1.20 10.09
N ALA A 205 13.08 -0.28 9.15
CA ALA A 205 14.07 0.16 8.18
C ALA A 205 15.34 0.70 8.86
N ARG A 206 15.18 1.50 9.93
CA ARG A 206 16.31 2.01 10.73
C ARG A 206 17.06 0.90 11.47
N LEU A 207 16.35 -0.03 12.11
CA LEU A 207 16.96 -1.14 12.85
C LEU A 207 17.71 -2.10 11.92
N ARG A 208 17.09 -2.46 10.78
CA ARG A 208 17.73 -3.30 9.75
C ARG A 208 18.96 -2.62 9.15
N ALA A 209 18.91 -1.31 8.89
CA ALA A 209 20.08 -0.56 8.43
C ALA A 209 21.22 -0.52 9.47
N ALA A 210 20.89 -0.70 10.76
CA ALA A 210 21.87 -0.86 11.83
C ALA A 210 22.36 -2.31 12.03
N GLY A 211 21.92 -3.25 11.19
CA GLY A 211 22.33 -4.66 11.24
C GLY A 211 21.52 -5.53 12.20
N LEU A 212 20.35 -5.07 12.66
CA LEU A 212 19.48 -5.88 13.50
C LEU A 212 18.78 -6.96 12.67
N GLU A 213 18.91 -8.20 13.08
CA GLU A 213 18.20 -9.35 12.48
C GLU A 213 16.80 -9.52 13.07
N PRO A 214 15.83 -10.09 12.34
CA PRO A 214 14.45 -10.22 12.81
C PRO A 214 14.31 -10.98 14.14
N GLU A 215 15.13 -12.01 14.35
CA GLU A 215 15.10 -12.87 15.55
C GLU A 215 15.53 -12.12 16.81
N GLN A 216 16.16 -10.95 16.67
CA GLN A 216 16.53 -10.09 17.78
C GLN A 216 15.35 -9.24 18.30
N VAL A 217 14.22 -9.22 17.59
CA VAL A 217 13.01 -8.50 18.02
C VAL A 217 12.15 -9.42 18.88
N LEU A 218 11.94 -9.05 20.14
CA LEU A 218 11.19 -9.85 21.12
C LEU A 218 9.72 -9.44 21.21
N ARG A 219 9.45 -8.13 21.16
CA ARG A 219 8.10 -7.56 21.29
C ARG A 219 7.95 -6.34 20.42
N ILE A 220 6.73 -6.16 19.93
CA ILE A 220 6.33 -5.01 19.14
C ILE A 220 5.07 -4.44 19.78
N HIS A 221 5.09 -3.16 20.11
CA HIS A 221 3.98 -2.45 20.70
C HIS A 221 3.66 -1.21 19.87
N THR A 222 2.45 -1.12 19.35
CA THR A 222 1.99 -0.02 18.50
C THR A 222 0.92 0.80 19.21
N GLU A 223 0.84 2.11 18.99
CA GLU A 223 -0.25 2.90 19.59
C GLU A 223 -1.60 2.58 18.93
N LEU A 224 -1.63 2.49 17.61
CA LEU A 224 -2.75 1.95 16.85
C LEU A 224 -2.45 0.51 16.46
N GLU A 225 -3.46 -0.36 16.45
CA GLU A 225 -3.34 -1.69 15.87
C GLU A 225 -2.73 -1.64 14.46
N ALA A 226 -1.77 -2.54 14.20
CA ALA A 226 -1.03 -2.58 12.94
C ALA A 226 -1.99 -2.68 11.75
N CYS A 227 -1.81 -1.80 10.77
CA CYS A 227 -2.76 -1.62 9.68
C CYS A 227 -2.80 -2.81 8.70
N PHE A 228 -3.91 -2.94 7.97
CA PHE A 228 -4.03 -3.75 6.76
C PHE A 228 -4.45 -2.88 5.56
N MET A 229 -3.70 -1.80 5.33
CA MET A 229 -4.00 -0.75 4.34
C MET A 229 -3.10 -0.86 3.11
N PRO A 230 -3.59 -0.47 1.91
CA PRO A 230 -2.77 -0.39 0.70
C PRO A 230 -1.47 0.39 0.92
N GLY A 231 -0.36 -0.16 0.41
CA GLY A 231 0.98 0.41 0.52
C GLY A 231 1.78 0.00 1.76
N HIS A 232 1.10 -0.46 2.82
CA HIS A 232 1.72 -0.67 4.13
C HIS A 232 1.58 -2.10 4.63
N TYR A 233 0.34 -2.60 4.77
CA TYR A 233 0.04 -3.95 5.27
C TYR A 233 0.85 -4.37 6.51
N CYS A 234 0.97 -3.48 7.49
CA CYS A 234 1.77 -3.66 8.69
C CYS A 234 1.47 -4.97 9.42
N SER A 235 0.20 -5.30 9.64
CA SER A 235 -0.17 -6.55 10.31
C SER A 235 0.36 -7.79 9.58
N MET A 236 0.34 -7.77 8.25
CA MET A 236 0.80 -8.89 7.42
C MET A 236 2.32 -9.05 7.48
N TRP A 237 3.08 -8.00 7.17
CA TRP A 237 4.54 -8.15 7.10
C TRP A 237 5.17 -8.28 8.49
N LEU A 238 4.60 -7.68 9.53
CA LEU A 238 5.06 -7.88 10.91
C LEU A 238 4.91 -9.35 11.32
N GLY A 239 3.77 -9.98 11.00
CA GLY A 239 3.56 -11.39 11.27
C GLY A 239 4.47 -12.32 10.46
N GLN A 240 4.85 -11.93 9.24
CA GLN A 240 5.77 -12.69 8.40
C GLN A 240 7.24 -12.54 8.83
N VAL A 241 7.66 -11.33 9.19
CA VAL A 241 9.05 -11.01 9.52
C VAL A 241 9.38 -11.35 10.98
N PHE A 242 8.43 -11.18 11.90
CA PHE A 242 8.62 -11.40 13.34
C PHE A 242 7.63 -12.42 13.92
N PRO A 243 7.61 -13.66 13.41
CA PRO A 243 6.60 -14.65 13.79
C PRO A 243 6.61 -14.99 15.30
N GLU A 244 7.76 -14.86 15.96
CA GLU A 244 7.93 -15.16 17.39
C GLU A 244 7.76 -13.93 18.29
N ALA A 245 7.67 -12.72 17.73
CA ALA A 245 7.55 -11.50 18.51
C ALA A 245 6.12 -11.32 19.04
N GLN A 246 6.00 -10.89 20.29
CA GLN A 246 4.69 -10.55 20.84
C GLN A 246 4.23 -9.19 20.29
N LEU A 247 3.16 -9.19 19.48
CA LEU A 247 2.51 -7.98 18.98
C LEU A 247 1.38 -7.53 19.93
N THR A 248 1.38 -6.26 20.31
CA THR A 248 0.35 -5.62 21.15
C THR A 248 0.05 -4.21 20.66
N HIS A 249 -1.12 -3.67 21.02
CA HIS A 249 -1.49 -2.30 20.68
C HIS A 249 -2.30 -1.60 21.78
N ASN A 250 -2.35 -0.26 21.76
CA ASN A 250 -3.18 0.51 22.70
C ASN A 250 -4.63 0.64 22.24
N PHE A 251 -4.84 1.04 20.98
CA PHE A 251 -6.17 1.28 20.42
C PHE A 251 -6.41 0.39 19.19
N PRO A 252 -7.63 -0.14 19.03
CA PRO A 252 -7.96 -0.90 17.83
C PRO A 252 -7.98 0.01 16.61
N TYR A 253 -7.62 -0.53 15.45
CA TYR A 253 -7.71 0.15 14.16
C TYR A 253 -8.69 -0.61 13.25
N GLY A 254 -8.67 -1.94 13.32
CA GLY A 254 -9.60 -2.84 12.65
C GLY A 254 -9.60 -2.74 11.12
N GLU A 255 -10.64 -3.32 10.52
CA GLU A 255 -10.73 -3.53 9.07
C GLU A 255 -11.74 -2.61 8.37
N THR A 256 -12.52 -1.82 9.10
CA THR A 256 -13.56 -0.96 8.52
C THR A 256 -13.23 0.52 8.66
N ALA A 257 -13.75 1.36 7.78
CA ALA A 257 -13.57 2.81 7.89
C ALA A 257 -14.06 3.36 9.23
N GLU A 258 -15.10 2.75 9.81
CA GLU A 258 -15.64 3.11 11.11
C GLU A 258 -14.66 2.75 12.24
N SER A 259 -14.08 1.54 12.23
CA SER A 259 -13.11 1.14 13.25
C SER A 259 -11.82 1.97 13.17
N ARG A 260 -11.36 2.30 11.96
CA ARG A 260 -10.18 3.14 11.74
C ARG A 260 -10.40 4.56 12.27
N ALA A 261 -11.55 5.16 11.93
CA ALA A 261 -11.92 6.49 12.42
C ALA A 261 -12.05 6.52 13.95
N GLU A 262 -12.59 5.46 14.55
CA GLU A 262 -12.68 5.28 16.00
C GLU A 262 -11.28 5.22 16.64
N GLY A 263 -10.38 4.37 16.13
CA GLY A 263 -9.02 4.24 16.62
C GLY A 263 -8.24 5.54 16.56
N ILE A 264 -8.30 6.25 15.43
CA ILE A 264 -7.67 7.56 15.24
C ILE A 264 -8.23 8.59 16.23
N ARG A 265 -9.54 8.56 16.50
CA ARG A 265 -10.16 9.45 17.49
C ARG A 265 -9.63 9.17 18.89
N GLN A 266 -9.61 7.91 19.31
CA GLN A 266 -9.09 7.51 20.63
C GLN A 266 -7.61 7.88 20.80
N LEU A 267 -6.79 7.66 19.77
CA LEU A 267 -5.39 8.07 19.75
C LEU A 267 -5.23 9.57 20.01
N ARG A 268 -5.99 10.41 19.30
CA ARG A 268 -5.94 11.87 19.47
C ARG A 268 -6.41 12.30 20.86
N GLU A 269 -7.52 11.73 21.33
CA GLU A 269 -8.04 12.01 22.68
C GLU A 269 -7.03 11.63 23.77
N ALA A 270 -6.25 10.56 23.57
CA ALA A 270 -5.19 10.15 24.49
C ALA A 270 -3.98 11.10 24.45
N ALA A 271 -3.59 11.58 23.27
CA ALA A 271 -2.48 12.53 23.10
C ALA A 271 -2.76 13.90 23.73
N GLU A 272 -4.04 14.30 23.86
CA GLU A 272 -4.46 15.54 24.51
C GLU A 272 -4.46 15.46 26.06
N GLN A 273 -4.39 14.25 26.64
CA GLN A 273 -4.37 14.06 28.09
C GLN A 273 -2.93 14.19 28.64
N PRO A 274 -2.71 14.96 29.72
CA PRO A 274 -1.39 15.03 30.34
C PRO A 274 -0.99 13.66 30.90
N PRO A 275 0.30 13.29 30.86
CA PRO A 275 0.76 12.04 31.46
C PRO A 275 0.41 12.04 32.96
N GLN A 276 -0.28 10.98 33.39
CA GLN A 276 -0.60 10.74 34.81
C GLN A 276 0.65 10.36 35.61
#